data_AF-A0A330LMY6-F1
#
_entry.id   AF-A0A330LMY6-F1
#
_cell.length_a   1.000
_cell.length_b   1.000
_cell.length_c   1.000
_cell.angle_alpha   90.00
_cell.angle_beta   90.00
_cell.angle_gamma   90.00
#
_symmetry.space_group_name_H-M   'P 1'
#
loop_
_entity.id
_entity.type
_entity.pdbx_description
1 polymer ?
#
loop_
_entity_poly.entity_id
_entity_poly.type
_entity_poly.pdbx_seq_one_letter_code
_entity_poly.pdbx_strand_id
1 'polypeptide(L)'
;MTLSKAQEADVALAKIYTAKHDPTNMILEGWRNVDGALFRIGRDAGILVDPMDSSNKVYLGVISTDLLEPETKRLVVEIYEMRNRVAHAKIKPSMDSAKDYILTVEQVVKLIETQRESVEKSGTAKY
;
A
#
# COMPACT_ATOMS: atom_id res chain seq x y z
N MET A 1 -7.45 -6.98 -30.15
CA MET A 1 -7.97 -6.94 -28.77
C MET A 1 -7.91 -5.51 -28.30
N THR A 2 -9.05 -4.88 -28.06
CA THR A 2 -9.17 -3.50 -27.52
C THR A 2 -9.22 -3.58 -26.01
N LEU A 3 -8.41 -2.77 -25.32
CA LEU A 3 -8.41 -2.71 -23.86
C LEU A 3 -9.74 -2.13 -23.38
N SER A 4 -10.21 -2.57 -22.21
CA SER A 4 -11.40 -1.96 -21.60
C SER A 4 -11.08 -0.52 -21.15
N LYS A 5 -12.08 0.36 -21.10
CA LYS A 5 -11.90 1.76 -20.67
C LYS A 5 -11.23 1.90 -19.29
N ALA A 6 -11.43 0.94 -18.39
CA ALA A 6 -10.76 0.91 -17.08
C ALA A 6 -9.26 0.60 -17.23
N GLN A 7 -8.90 -0.40 -18.03
CA GLN A 7 -7.51 -0.74 -18.33
C GLN A 7 -6.80 0.39 -19.09
N GLU A 8 -7.50 1.12 -19.96
CA GLU A 8 -6.94 2.30 -20.64
C GLU A 8 -6.66 3.45 -19.67
N ALA A 9 -7.53 3.66 -18.66
CA ALA A 9 -7.33 4.67 -17.63
C ALA A 9 -6.15 4.32 -16.71
N ASP A 10 -6.03 3.06 -16.28
CA ASP A 10 -4.93 2.57 -15.45
C ASP A 10 -3.58 2.69 -16.18
N VAL A 11 -3.54 2.33 -17.48
CA VAL A 11 -2.34 2.47 -18.32
C VAL A 11 -1.97 3.94 -18.57
N ALA A 12 -2.97 4.82 -18.70
CA ALA A 12 -2.73 6.27 -18.88
C ALA A 12 -2.18 6.91 -17.59
N LEU A 13 -2.70 6.56 -16.42
CA LEU A 13 -2.17 6.97 -15.12
C LEU A 13 -0.73 6.48 -14.92
N ALA A 14 -0.46 5.20 -15.23
CA ALA A 14 0.89 4.64 -15.20
C ALA A 14 1.85 5.36 -16.16
N LYS A 15 1.38 5.77 -17.35
CA LYS A 15 2.19 6.57 -18.31
C LYS A 15 2.47 7.99 -17.84
N ILE A 16 1.52 8.63 -17.14
CA ILE A 16 1.70 9.99 -16.60
C ILE A 16 2.68 9.98 -15.42
N TYR A 17 2.63 8.95 -14.57
CA TYR A 17 3.57 8.77 -13.46
C TYR A 17 5.01 8.47 -13.93
N THR A 18 5.17 7.76 -15.04
CA THR A 18 6.49 7.27 -15.51
C THR A 18 7.30 8.28 -16.31
N ALA A 19 6.69 9.35 -16.83
CA ALA A 19 7.39 10.32 -17.68
C ALA A 19 8.34 11.27 -16.90
N LYS A 20 8.35 11.25 -15.55
CA LYS A 20 9.16 12.18 -14.73
C LYS A 20 9.85 11.59 -13.48
N HIS A 21 9.63 10.33 -13.12
CA HIS A 21 10.09 9.80 -11.83
C HIS A 21 11.21 8.76 -11.94
N ASP A 22 12.23 8.91 -11.09
CA ASP A 22 13.27 7.92 -10.86
C ASP A 22 12.66 6.62 -10.27
N PRO A 23 13.02 5.42 -10.78
CA PRO A 23 12.48 4.14 -10.31
C PRO A 23 12.58 3.91 -8.80
N THR A 24 13.64 4.42 -8.16
CA THR A 24 13.81 4.36 -6.70
C THR A 24 12.70 5.16 -6.02
N ASN A 25 12.50 6.41 -6.48
CA ASN A 25 11.49 7.30 -5.92
C ASN A 25 10.08 6.75 -6.09
N MET A 26 9.77 6.10 -7.23
CA MET A 26 8.48 5.44 -7.43
C MET A 26 8.20 4.40 -6.33
N ILE A 27 9.17 3.53 -6.02
CA ILE A 27 9.01 2.52 -4.97
C ILE A 27 8.84 3.16 -3.58
N LEU A 28 9.63 4.19 -3.29
CA LEU A 28 9.57 4.90 -2.00
C LEU A 28 8.25 5.66 -1.80
N GLU A 29 7.74 6.31 -2.85
CA GLU A 29 6.47 7.02 -2.83
C GLU A 29 5.29 6.07 -2.82
N GLY A 30 5.34 4.98 -3.59
CA GLY A 30 4.30 3.94 -3.57
C GLY A 30 4.09 3.36 -2.17
N TRP A 31 5.17 3.11 -1.43
CA TRP A 31 5.06 2.67 -0.03
C TRP A 31 4.28 3.64 0.86
N ARG A 32 4.37 4.96 0.65
CA ARG A 32 3.62 5.95 1.44
C ARG A 32 2.10 5.75 1.32
N ASN A 33 1.62 5.24 0.19
CA ASN A 33 0.20 4.96 0.00
C ASN A 33 -0.25 3.75 0.85
N VAL A 34 0.57 2.70 0.90
CA VAL A 34 0.33 1.53 1.76
C VAL A 34 0.39 1.95 3.23
N ASP A 35 1.42 2.69 3.63
CA ASP A 35 1.59 3.23 4.97
C ASP A 35 0.37 4.04 5.43
N GLY A 36 -0.14 4.93 4.58
CA GLY A 36 -1.35 5.69 4.86
C GLY A 36 -2.60 4.82 5.02
N ALA A 37 -2.75 3.76 4.22
CA ALA A 37 -3.87 2.82 4.35
C ALA A 37 -3.78 2.01 5.65
N LEU A 38 -2.58 1.52 6.00
CA LEU A 38 -2.30 0.84 7.27
C LEU A 38 -2.58 1.76 8.46
N PHE A 39 -2.17 3.02 8.40
CA PHE A 39 -2.45 4.00 9.44
C PHE A 39 -3.97 4.18 9.64
N ARG A 40 -4.74 4.33 8.56
CA ARG A 40 -6.20 4.51 8.64
C ARG A 40 -6.89 3.29 9.26
N ILE A 41 -6.61 2.08 8.80
CA ILE A 41 -7.22 0.87 9.38
C ILE A 41 -6.81 0.65 10.84
N GLY A 42 -5.53 0.86 11.18
CA GLY A 42 -5.06 0.72 12.55
C GLY A 42 -5.65 1.79 13.48
N ARG A 43 -5.85 3.02 12.99
CA ARG A 43 -6.50 4.09 13.73
C ARG A 43 -7.97 3.77 14.01
N ASP A 44 -8.70 3.30 13.00
CA ASP A 44 -10.12 3.00 13.15
C ASP A 44 -10.35 1.76 14.03
N ALA A 45 -9.38 0.85 14.10
CA ALA A 45 -9.33 -0.25 15.06
C ALA A 45 -8.84 0.16 16.47
N GLY A 46 -8.42 1.41 16.67
CA GLY A 46 -7.95 1.92 17.96
C GLY A 46 -6.55 1.46 18.39
N ILE A 47 -5.77 0.84 17.50
CA ILE A 47 -4.41 0.38 17.80
C ILE A 47 -3.32 1.40 17.45
N LEU A 48 -3.62 2.36 16.57
CA LEU A 48 -2.73 3.46 16.19
C LEU A 48 -3.36 4.79 16.59
N VAL A 49 -2.65 5.57 17.40
CA VAL A 49 -3.19 6.79 18.01
C VAL A 49 -2.39 8.04 17.62
N ASP A 50 -1.09 7.88 17.32
CA ASP A 50 -0.21 9.01 17.00
C ASP A 50 0.00 9.15 15.48
N PRO A 51 -0.45 10.25 14.85
CA PRO A 51 -0.20 10.52 13.43
C PRO A 51 1.28 10.79 13.09
N MET A 52 2.13 11.00 14.10
CA MET A 52 3.58 11.14 13.93
C MET A 52 4.33 9.81 14.06
N ASP A 53 3.61 8.69 14.23
CA ASP A 53 4.25 7.39 14.27
C ASP A 53 5.02 7.13 12.98
N SER A 54 6.27 6.70 13.13
CA SER A 54 7.10 6.34 11.99
C SER A 54 6.43 5.23 11.18
N SER A 55 6.65 5.23 9.87
CA SER A 55 6.11 4.20 8.99
C SER A 55 6.43 2.76 9.45
N ASN A 56 7.60 2.55 10.06
CA ASN A 56 7.94 1.24 10.62
C ASN A 56 7.03 0.83 11.81
N LYS A 57 6.67 1.79 12.67
CA LYS A 57 5.73 1.53 13.78
C LYS A 57 4.33 1.25 13.27
N VAL A 58 3.85 2.02 12.29
CA VAL A 58 2.55 1.79 11.63
C VAL A 58 2.49 0.37 11.05
N TYR A 59 3.51 0.00 10.28
CA TYR A 59 3.65 -1.35 9.72
C TYR A 59 3.61 -2.44 10.79
N LEU A 60 4.48 -2.36 11.81
CA LEU A 60 4.54 -3.37 12.88
C LEU A 60 3.24 -3.45 13.68
N GLY A 61 2.61 -2.29 13.94
CA GLY A 61 1.36 -2.20 14.67
C GLY A 61 0.22 -2.93 13.96
N VAL A 62 0.10 -2.78 12.64
CA VAL A 62 -0.98 -3.45 11.90
C VAL A 62 -0.65 -4.93 11.65
N ILE A 63 0.56 -5.25 11.20
CA ILE A 63 0.91 -6.62 10.75
C ILE A 63 0.95 -7.63 11.91
N SER A 64 1.21 -7.17 13.14
CA SER A 64 1.17 -8.00 14.35
C SER A 64 -0.26 -8.35 14.83
N THR A 65 -1.30 -7.82 14.18
CA THR A 65 -2.71 -8.05 14.53
C THR A 65 -3.45 -8.83 13.45
N ASP A 66 -4.68 -9.27 13.73
CA ASP A 66 -5.55 -9.95 12.76
C ASP A 66 -6.50 -8.99 12.02
N LEU A 67 -6.16 -7.69 11.96
CA LEU A 67 -6.94 -6.70 11.21
C LEU A 67 -6.94 -6.93 9.70
N LEU A 68 -5.86 -7.52 9.18
CA LEU A 68 -5.74 -7.86 7.78
C LEU A 68 -5.92 -9.36 7.57
N GLU A 69 -6.65 -9.72 6.53
CA GLU A 69 -6.72 -11.11 6.09
C GLU A 69 -5.32 -11.65 5.78
N PRO A 70 -5.04 -12.95 6.01
CA PRO A 70 -3.71 -13.51 5.86
C PRO A 70 -3.03 -13.22 4.53
N GLU A 71 -3.80 -13.25 3.44
CA GLU A 71 -3.29 -12.97 2.09
C GLU A 71 -2.94 -11.49 1.89
N THR A 72 -3.76 -10.58 2.41
CA THR A 72 -3.45 -9.14 2.35
C THR A 72 -2.22 -8.82 3.20
N LYS A 73 -2.12 -9.43 4.39
CA LYS A 73 -0.97 -9.31 5.27
C LYS A 73 0.31 -9.77 4.57
N ARG A 74 0.26 -10.92 3.87
CA ARG A 74 1.39 -11.45 3.07
C ARG A 74 1.84 -10.45 2.00
N LEU A 75 0.92 -9.90 1.22
CA LEU A 75 1.25 -8.93 0.18
C LEU A 75 1.86 -7.64 0.76
N VAL A 76 1.35 -7.14 1.88
CA VAL A 76 1.93 -5.97 2.56
C VAL A 76 3.37 -6.24 3.00
N VAL A 77 3.65 -7.42 3.54
CA VAL A 77 5.02 -7.83 3.94
C VAL A 77 5.94 -7.86 2.71
N GLU A 78 5.51 -8.47 1.60
CA GLU A 78 6.30 -8.53 0.36
C GLU A 78 6.63 -7.13 -0.18
N ILE A 79 5.64 -6.22 -0.20
CA ILE A 79 5.84 -4.82 -0.61
C ILE A 79 6.82 -4.10 0.32
N TYR A 80 6.66 -4.26 1.63
CA TYR A 80 7.54 -3.64 2.63
C TYR A 80 9.00 -4.11 2.45
N GLU A 81 9.22 -5.40 2.23
CA GLU A 81 10.55 -5.94 1.97
C GLU A 81 11.17 -5.39 0.68
N MET A 82 10.40 -5.32 -0.41
CA MET A 82 10.86 -4.73 -1.67
C MET A 82 11.28 -3.26 -1.48
N ARG A 83 10.47 -2.48 -0.76
CA ARG A 83 10.82 -1.10 -0.40
C ARG A 83 12.10 -1.03 0.43
N ASN A 84 12.29 -1.93 1.40
CA ASN A 84 13.49 -1.94 2.23
C ASN A 84 14.76 -2.30 1.45
N ARG A 85 14.65 -3.21 0.48
CA ARG A 85 15.76 -3.51 -0.45
C ARG A 85 16.20 -2.27 -1.23
N VAL A 86 15.25 -1.44 -1.64
CA VAL A 86 15.54 -0.17 -2.35
C VAL A 86 16.07 0.90 -1.40
N ALA A 87 15.39 1.13 -0.27
CA ALA A 87 15.70 2.22 0.67
C ALA A 87 16.99 1.99 1.47
N HIS A 88 17.26 0.75 1.87
CA HIS A 88 18.31 0.43 2.84
C HIS A 88 19.45 -0.40 2.23
N ALA A 89 19.12 -1.38 1.37
CA ALA A 89 20.13 -2.15 0.65
C ALA A 89 20.61 -1.46 -0.64
N LYS A 90 20.03 -0.29 -0.98
CA LYS A 90 20.39 0.54 -2.14
C LYS A 90 20.34 -0.21 -3.48
N ILE A 91 19.45 -1.21 -3.58
CA ILE A 91 19.18 -1.90 -4.84
C ILE A 91 18.50 -0.90 -5.78
N LYS A 92 19.06 -0.73 -6.98
CA LYS A 92 18.49 0.12 -8.03
C LYS A 92 17.45 -0.67 -8.82
N PRO A 93 16.15 -0.37 -8.69
CA PRO A 93 15.11 -1.08 -9.43
C PRO A 93 15.16 -0.70 -10.91
N SER A 94 14.75 -1.65 -11.77
CA SER A 94 14.45 -1.31 -13.16
C SER A 94 13.17 -0.48 -13.22
N MET A 95 12.99 0.28 -14.30
CA MET A 95 11.76 1.04 -14.53
C MET A 95 10.52 0.13 -14.56
N ASP A 96 10.63 -1.05 -15.17
CA ASP A 96 9.48 -1.98 -15.25
C ASP A 96 9.17 -2.60 -13.88
N SER A 97 10.19 -2.98 -13.11
CA SER A 97 10.00 -3.43 -11.72
C SER A 97 9.33 -2.35 -10.85
N ALA A 98 9.66 -1.07 -11.05
CA ALA A 98 9.02 0.02 -10.33
C ALA A 98 7.54 0.20 -10.74
N LYS A 99 7.19 0.02 -12.02
CA LYS A 99 5.79 0.05 -12.47
C LYS A 99 4.99 -1.12 -11.90
N ASP A 100 5.54 -2.33 -11.95
CA ASP A 100 4.88 -3.53 -11.41
C ASP A 100 4.66 -3.39 -9.89
N TYR A 101 5.63 -2.80 -9.19
CA TYR A 101 5.50 -2.46 -7.78
C TYR A 101 4.35 -1.48 -7.54
N ILE A 102 4.23 -0.40 -8.33
CA ILE A 102 3.14 0.58 -8.19
C ILE A 102 1.78 -0.06 -8.42
N LEU A 103 1.62 -0.87 -9.48
CA LEU A 103 0.37 -1.58 -9.75
C LEU A 103 0.00 -2.51 -8.59
N THR A 104 0.98 -3.19 -8.02
CA THR A 104 0.77 -4.06 -6.85
C THR A 104 0.37 -3.26 -5.61
N VAL A 105 1.02 -2.12 -5.37
CA VAL A 105 0.67 -1.16 -4.30
C VAL A 105 -0.78 -0.73 -4.41
N GLU A 106 -1.25 -0.34 -5.60
CA GLU A 106 -2.64 0.10 -5.81
C GLU A 106 -3.64 -1.00 -5.46
N GLN A 107 -3.37 -2.25 -5.85
CA GLN A 107 -4.23 -3.39 -5.49
C GLN A 107 -4.22 -3.66 -3.99
N VAL A 108 -3.05 -3.62 -3.34
CA VAL A 108 -2.94 -3.86 -1.90
C VAL A 108 -3.64 -2.76 -1.09
N VAL A 109 -3.48 -1.49 -1.48
CA VAL A 109 -4.21 -0.37 -0.86
C VAL A 109 -5.71 -0.60 -0.96
N LYS A 110 -6.21 -1.01 -2.13
CA LYS A 110 -7.63 -1.31 -2.33
C LYS A 110 -8.12 -2.44 -1.42
N LEU A 111 -7.34 -3.51 -1.24
CA LEU A 111 -7.67 -4.60 -0.32
C LEU A 111 -7.75 -4.12 1.14
N ILE A 112 -6.76 -3.33 1.58
CA ILE A 112 -6.73 -2.76 2.94
C ILE A 112 -7.96 -1.88 3.19
N GLU A 113 -8.30 -0.98 2.25
CA GLU A 113 -9.47 -0.11 2.41
C GLU A 113 -10.79 -0.89 2.40
N THR A 114 -10.90 -1.95 1.58
CA THR A 114 -12.08 -2.84 1.58
C THR A 114 -12.26 -3.52 2.94
N GLN A 115 -11.18 -3.99 3.56
CA GLN A 115 -11.21 -4.61 4.88
C GLN A 115 -11.51 -3.58 5.98
N ARG A 116 -10.96 -2.36 5.85
CA ARG A 116 -11.25 -1.24 6.76
C ARG A 116 -12.73 -0.88 6.81
N GLU A 117 -13.41 -0.83 5.66
CA GLU A 117 -14.87 -0.59 5.61
C GLU A 117 -15.67 -1.66 6.39
N SER A 118 -15.15 -2.89 6.49
CA SER A 118 -15.76 -3.97 7.26
C SER A 118 -15.56 -3.79 8.78
N VAL A 119 -14.44 -3.19 9.19
CA VAL A 119 -14.17 -2.81 10.59
C VAL A 119 -15.12 -1.68 11.03
N GLU A 120 -15.33 -0.65 10.21
CA GLU A 120 -16.24 0.47 10.51
C GLU A 120 -17.71 0.00 10.70
N LYS A 121 -18.17 -0.96 9.88
CA LYS A 121 -19.53 -1.53 9.98
C LYS A 121 -19.75 -2.32 11.27
N SER A 122 -18.71 -2.96 11.80
CA SER A 122 -18.79 -3.71 13.06
C SER A 122 -18.83 -2.80 14.29
N GLY A 123 -18.24 -1.60 14.20
CA GLY A 123 -18.25 -0.59 15.27
C GLY A 123 -19.56 0.21 15.37
N THR A 124 -20.31 0.34 14.27
CA THR A 124 -21.57 1.10 14.21
C THR A 124 -22.81 0.28 14.59
N ALA A 125 -22.71 -1.03 14.69
CA ALA A 125 -23.80 -1.92 15.11
C ALA A 125 -24.03 -1.98 16.64
N LYS A 126 -23.39 -1.09 17.41
CA LYS A 126 -23.59 -0.95 18.86
C LYS A 126 -24.08 0.44 19.22
N TYR A 127 -25.31 0.80 18.86
CA TYR A 127 -26.15 1.75 19.59
C TYR A 127 -27.62 1.48 19.32
#